data_AF-A0A9Q0WSV1-F1
#
_entry.id   AF-A0A9Q0WSV1-F1
#
_cell.length_a   1.000
_cell.length_b   1.000
_cell.length_c   1.000
_cell.angle_alpha   90.00
_cell.angle_beta   90.00
_cell.angle_gamma   90.00
#
_symmetry.space_group_name_H-M   'P 1'
#
loop_
_entity.id
_entity.type
_entity.pdbx_description
1 polymer ?
#
loop_
_entity_poly.entity_id
_entity_poly.type
_entity_poly.pdbx_seq_one_letter_code
_entity_poly.pdbx_strand_id
1 'polypeptide(L)'
;MEYTKLKNNQEGVDPDDMYSRVPYEKGFQFLWRIEHQIGRPAFDEFLKKYIATFKFKSIDTGIFLDFLKANVHGIENDIDLQLWTEGTGIPPDAHEPVSNLYIKITSLANDFKLGRIPREDEVASWKGQEWELYLKNLPRAVEPSQVLALDARYRLCRDYYGEVEKTLKEVGRMKYLRPLYSGLVQGPGNEEDKILAKRLFAEARECYHPIAQGVIEAIFAKHV
;
A
#
# COMPACT_ATOMS: atom_id res chain seq x y z
N MET A 1 5.41 4.34 -17.44
CA MET A 1 4.82 2.98 -17.55
C MET A 1 5.82 1.88 -17.21
N GLU A 2 7.11 2.08 -17.54
CA GLU A 2 8.22 1.17 -17.16
C GLU A 2 8.23 0.78 -15.68
N TYR A 3 7.95 1.74 -14.78
CA TYR A 3 7.93 1.55 -13.32
C TYR A 3 6.83 0.61 -12.79
N THR A 4 6.00 0.02 -13.66
CA THR A 4 4.99 -0.98 -13.30
C THR A 4 5.33 -2.40 -13.74
N LYS A 5 6.49 -2.59 -14.37
CA LYS A 5 7.05 -3.92 -14.66
C LYS A 5 7.65 -4.51 -13.39
N LEU A 6 7.61 -5.84 -13.28
CA LEU A 6 8.24 -6.54 -12.16
C LEU A 6 9.77 -6.60 -12.35
N LYS A 7 10.20 -6.82 -13.59
CA LYS A 7 11.58 -6.64 -14.06
C LYS A 7 11.65 -5.31 -14.81
N ASN A 8 12.04 -4.26 -14.10
CA ASN A 8 12.20 -2.91 -14.66
C ASN A 8 13.64 -2.67 -15.13
N ASN A 9 13.82 -1.71 -16.05
CA ASN A 9 15.13 -1.13 -16.33
C ASN A 9 15.38 0.07 -15.39
N GLN A 10 16.50 0.05 -14.68
CA GLN A 10 16.90 1.09 -13.72
C GLN A 10 18.20 1.81 -14.13
N GLU A 11 18.68 1.59 -15.36
CA GLU A 11 19.91 2.24 -15.83
C GLU A 11 19.79 3.76 -15.77
N GLY A 12 20.71 4.40 -15.05
CA GLY A 12 20.74 5.86 -14.87
C GLY A 12 19.68 6.42 -13.91
N VAL A 13 18.97 5.57 -13.14
CA VAL A 13 17.96 5.99 -12.18
C VAL A 13 18.40 5.66 -10.76
N ASP A 14 18.18 6.59 -9.82
CA ASP A 14 18.41 6.33 -8.40
C ASP A 14 17.49 5.17 -7.92
N PRO A 15 18.01 4.09 -7.33
CA PRO A 15 17.20 3.01 -6.80
C PRO A 15 16.14 3.46 -5.77
N ASP A 16 16.41 4.52 -5.01
CA ASP A 16 15.44 5.05 -4.03
C ASP A 16 14.22 5.69 -4.72
N ASP A 17 14.40 6.24 -5.92
CA ASP A 17 13.32 6.78 -6.75
C ASP A 17 12.47 5.68 -7.41
N MET A 18 12.97 4.45 -7.45
CA MET A 18 12.27 3.28 -8.01
C MET A 18 11.36 2.58 -7.00
N TYR A 19 11.38 3.01 -5.75
CA TYR A 19 10.54 2.43 -4.72
C TYR A 19 9.05 2.52 -5.08
N SER A 20 8.40 1.36 -5.14
CA SER A 20 6.95 1.27 -5.33
C SER A 20 6.39 0.01 -4.67
N ARG A 21 5.06 -0.10 -4.68
CA ARG A 21 4.36 -1.33 -4.23
C ARG A 21 4.46 -2.47 -5.25
N VAL A 22 4.91 -2.21 -6.48
CA VAL A 22 4.88 -3.17 -7.59
C VAL A 22 5.62 -4.47 -7.28
N PRO A 23 6.90 -4.48 -6.85
CA PRO A 23 7.59 -5.74 -6.56
C PRO A 23 6.94 -6.54 -5.42
N TYR A 24 6.26 -5.86 -4.50
CA TYR A 24 5.54 -6.51 -3.41
C TYR A 24 4.21 -7.12 -3.89
N GLU A 25 3.34 -6.32 -4.50
CA GLU A 25 1.97 -6.74 -4.86
C GLU A 25 1.96 -7.62 -6.12
N LYS A 26 2.62 -7.17 -7.19
CA LYS A 26 2.68 -7.93 -8.45
C LYS A 26 3.57 -9.17 -8.31
N GLY A 27 4.66 -9.07 -7.55
CA GLY A 27 5.52 -10.21 -7.23
C GLY A 27 4.80 -11.27 -6.39
N PHE A 28 4.05 -10.84 -5.36
CA PHE A 28 3.17 -11.74 -4.61
C PHE A 28 2.14 -12.42 -5.51
N GLN A 29 1.39 -11.66 -6.31
CA GLN A 29 0.37 -12.24 -7.20
C GLN A 29 0.97 -13.20 -8.23
N PHE A 30 2.18 -12.94 -8.71
CA PHE A 30 2.88 -13.85 -9.63
C PHE A 30 3.19 -15.20 -8.97
N LEU A 31 3.78 -15.17 -7.77
CA LEU A 31 4.04 -16.39 -7.01
C LEU A 31 2.75 -17.12 -6.64
N TRP A 32 1.69 -16.37 -6.31
CA TRP A 32 0.38 -16.93 -5.98
C TRP A 32 -0.32 -17.54 -7.20
N ARG A 33 -0.14 -16.96 -8.40
CA ARG A 33 -0.61 -17.55 -9.67
C ARG A 33 0.09 -18.87 -9.98
N ILE A 34 1.41 -18.94 -9.75
CA ILE A 34 2.18 -20.19 -9.86
C ILE A 34 1.66 -21.21 -8.85
N GLU A 35 1.49 -20.84 -7.58
CA GLU A 35 0.94 -21.72 -6.54
C GLU A 35 -0.42 -22.29 -6.92
N HIS A 36 -1.33 -21.48 -7.47
CA HIS A 36 -2.63 -21.96 -7.94
C HIS A 36 -2.54 -22.91 -9.12
N GLN A 37 -1.58 -22.69 -10.02
CA GLN A 37 -1.39 -23.56 -11.19
C GLN A 37 -0.95 -24.96 -10.77
N ILE A 38 -0.05 -25.06 -9.79
CA ILE A 38 0.62 -26.32 -9.45
C ILE A 38 0.14 -26.95 -8.14
N GLY A 39 -0.63 -26.20 -7.36
CA GLY A 39 -1.11 -26.58 -6.04
C GLY A 39 -0.08 -26.37 -4.93
N ARG A 40 -0.59 -26.13 -3.71
CA ARG A 40 0.20 -25.85 -2.51
C ARG A 40 1.33 -26.87 -2.26
N PRO A 41 1.09 -28.20 -2.31
CA PRO A 41 2.15 -29.16 -2.00
C PRO A 41 3.33 -29.09 -2.97
N ALA A 42 3.08 -28.96 -4.27
CA ALA A 42 4.13 -28.82 -5.28
C ALA A 42 4.87 -27.48 -5.15
N PHE A 43 4.13 -26.41 -4.84
CA PHE A 43 4.71 -25.09 -4.62
C PHE A 43 5.61 -25.05 -3.36
N ASP A 44 5.21 -25.71 -2.26
CA ASP A 44 6.04 -25.80 -1.05
C ASP A 44 7.34 -26.58 -1.32
N GLU A 45 7.29 -27.67 -2.12
CA GLU A 45 8.50 -28.40 -2.53
C GLU A 45 9.41 -27.56 -3.45
N PHE A 46 8.82 -26.81 -4.40
CA PHE A 46 9.54 -25.85 -5.22
C PHE A 46 10.25 -24.79 -4.37
N LEU A 47 9.55 -24.20 -3.39
CA LEU A 47 10.11 -23.18 -2.48
C LEU A 47 11.25 -23.73 -1.62
N LYS A 48 11.10 -24.94 -1.05
CA LYS A 48 12.17 -25.59 -0.29
C LYS A 48 13.42 -25.78 -1.14
N LYS A 49 13.24 -26.27 -2.38
CA LYS A 49 14.36 -26.48 -3.32
C LYS A 49 15.00 -25.15 -3.72
N TYR A 50 14.20 -24.12 -4.03
CA TYR A 50 14.67 -22.77 -4.34
C TYR A 50 15.57 -22.22 -3.22
N ILE A 51 15.09 -22.23 -1.97
CA ILE A 51 15.86 -21.76 -0.81
C ILE A 51 17.11 -22.61 -0.61
N ALA A 52 17.02 -23.94 -0.71
CA ALA A 52 18.19 -24.81 -0.55
C ALA A 52 19.27 -24.57 -1.61
N THR A 53 18.88 -24.29 -2.86
CA THR A 53 19.79 -24.03 -3.99
C THR A 53 20.46 -22.67 -3.91
N PHE A 54 19.71 -21.64 -3.49
CA PHE A 54 20.14 -20.23 -3.56
C PHE A 54 20.45 -19.59 -2.21
N LYS A 55 20.34 -20.31 -1.08
CA LYS A 55 20.81 -19.80 0.22
C LYS A 55 22.26 -19.32 0.10
N PHE A 56 22.50 -18.10 0.60
CA PHE A 56 23.81 -17.43 0.56
C PHE A 56 24.35 -17.16 -0.86
N LYS A 57 23.47 -17.00 -1.85
CA LYS A 57 23.81 -16.60 -3.23
C LYS A 57 22.96 -15.40 -3.66
N SER A 58 23.42 -14.72 -4.71
CA SER A 58 22.65 -13.72 -5.44
C SER A 58 22.15 -14.32 -6.75
N ILE A 59 20.93 -13.98 -7.14
CA ILE A 59 20.34 -14.36 -8.42
C ILE A 59 19.62 -13.16 -9.05
N ASP A 60 19.45 -13.21 -10.35
CA ASP A 60 18.57 -12.31 -11.09
C ASP A 60 17.26 -13.00 -11.50
N THR A 61 16.37 -12.25 -12.16
CA THR A 61 15.10 -12.79 -12.66
C THR A 61 15.30 -13.90 -13.70
N GLY A 62 16.35 -13.83 -14.53
CA GLY A 62 16.62 -14.86 -15.54
C GLY A 62 16.92 -16.21 -14.89
N ILE A 63 17.82 -16.22 -13.90
CA ILE A 63 18.14 -17.41 -13.11
C ILE A 63 16.90 -17.96 -12.40
N PHE A 64 16.05 -17.09 -11.84
CA PHE A 64 14.78 -17.53 -11.24
C PHE A 64 13.86 -18.22 -12.26
N LEU A 65 13.67 -17.63 -13.44
CA LEU A 65 12.79 -18.18 -14.48
C LEU A 65 13.32 -19.51 -15.03
N ASP A 66 14.63 -19.63 -15.23
CA ASP A 66 15.24 -20.89 -15.65
C ASP A 66 15.10 -21.97 -14.57
N PHE A 67 15.29 -21.61 -13.31
CA PHE A 67 15.04 -22.51 -12.19
C PHE A 67 13.56 -22.92 -12.10
N LEU A 68 12.62 -22.00 -12.35
CA LEU A 68 11.19 -22.27 -12.36
C LEU A 68 10.85 -23.32 -13.45
N LYS A 69 11.24 -23.09 -14.71
CA LYS A 69 10.99 -24.03 -15.83
C LYS A 69 11.62 -25.40 -15.61
N ALA A 70 12.81 -25.45 -14.99
CA ALA A 70 13.51 -26.70 -14.71
C ALA A 70 12.86 -27.54 -13.61
N ASN A 71 12.10 -26.92 -12.70
CA ASN A 71 11.50 -27.59 -11.54
C ASN A 71 9.98 -27.70 -11.61
N VAL A 72 9.36 -26.96 -12.52
CA VAL A 72 7.92 -26.94 -12.77
C VAL A 72 7.73 -27.07 -14.29
N HIS A 73 7.81 -28.30 -14.78
CA HIS A 73 7.83 -28.57 -16.22
C HIS A 73 6.54 -28.11 -16.91
N GLY A 74 6.69 -27.32 -17.97
CA GLY A 74 5.57 -26.86 -18.80
C GLY A 74 4.82 -25.66 -18.24
N ILE A 75 5.30 -25.04 -17.16
CA ILE A 75 4.66 -23.86 -16.55
C ILE A 75 4.48 -22.70 -17.54
N GLU A 76 5.39 -22.57 -18.50
CA GLU A 76 5.35 -21.57 -19.57
C GLU A 76 4.20 -21.77 -20.57
N ASN A 77 3.58 -22.96 -20.60
CA ASN A 77 2.39 -23.21 -21.41
C ASN A 77 1.11 -22.68 -20.75
N ASP A 78 1.12 -22.52 -19.42
CA ASP A 78 -0.04 -22.13 -18.62
C ASP A 78 0.03 -20.68 -18.13
N ILE A 79 1.24 -20.14 -17.99
CA ILE A 79 1.50 -18.79 -17.47
C ILE A 79 2.44 -18.06 -18.43
N ASP A 80 2.01 -16.90 -18.92
CA ASP A 80 2.86 -16.01 -19.70
C ASP A 80 3.90 -15.33 -18.80
N LEU A 81 5.04 -15.99 -18.63
CA LEU A 81 6.14 -15.53 -17.77
C LEU A 81 6.69 -14.18 -18.23
N GLN A 82 6.62 -13.86 -19.53
CA GLN A 82 7.06 -12.58 -20.06
C GLN A 82 6.08 -11.47 -19.69
N LEU A 83 4.77 -11.69 -19.84
CA LEU A 83 3.75 -10.72 -19.41
C LEU A 83 3.82 -10.45 -17.90
N TRP A 84 4.04 -11.48 -17.09
CA TRP A 84 4.18 -11.34 -15.64
C TRP A 84 5.43 -10.56 -15.24
N THR A 85 6.56 -10.73 -15.94
CA THR A 85 7.82 -10.07 -15.57
C THR A 85 8.01 -8.71 -16.23
N GLU A 86 7.80 -8.62 -17.53
CA GLU A 86 8.11 -7.46 -18.38
C GLU A 86 6.86 -6.70 -18.84
N GLY A 87 5.66 -7.24 -18.64
CA GLY A 87 4.40 -6.53 -18.87
C GLY A 87 4.13 -5.42 -17.84
N THR A 88 3.41 -4.38 -18.26
CA THR A 88 2.96 -3.29 -17.39
C THR A 88 1.60 -3.59 -16.76
N GLY A 89 1.37 -3.08 -15.54
CA GLY A 89 0.11 -3.34 -14.83
C GLY A 89 0.00 -4.77 -14.29
N ILE A 90 -1.17 -5.14 -13.79
CA ILE A 90 -1.48 -6.49 -13.32
C ILE A 90 -1.99 -7.32 -14.52
N PRO A 91 -1.40 -8.50 -14.79
CA PRO A 91 -1.87 -9.38 -15.87
C PRO A 91 -3.34 -9.80 -15.73
N PRO A 92 -4.07 -10.04 -16.84
CA PRO A 92 -5.49 -10.42 -16.78
C PRO A 92 -5.77 -11.76 -16.10
N ASP A 93 -4.78 -12.66 -16.03
CA ASP A 93 -4.89 -13.96 -15.37
C ASP A 93 -4.49 -13.90 -13.88
N ALA A 94 -4.20 -12.70 -13.35
CA ALA A 94 -3.95 -12.53 -11.94
C ALA A 94 -5.20 -12.83 -11.11
N HIS A 95 -5.04 -13.62 -10.05
CA HIS A 95 -6.11 -13.88 -9.10
C HIS A 95 -6.17 -12.75 -8.07
N GLU A 96 -7.39 -12.33 -7.72
CA GLU A 96 -7.62 -11.40 -6.60
C GLU A 96 -8.08 -12.16 -5.34
N PRO A 97 -7.52 -11.84 -4.16
CA PRO A 97 -7.97 -12.44 -2.91
C PRO A 97 -9.39 -11.99 -2.57
N VAL A 98 -10.28 -12.97 -2.35
CA VAL A 98 -11.65 -12.71 -1.90
C VAL A 98 -11.71 -12.73 -0.38
N SER A 99 -12.26 -11.68 0.22
CA SER A 99 -12.45 -11.58 1.67
C SER A 99 -13.87 -11.15 2.00
N ASN A 100 -14.62 -12.02 2.70
CA ASN A 100 -15.97 -11.72 3.17
C ASN A 100 -15.99 -10.51 4.12
N LEU A 101 -14.95 -10.36 4.94
CA LEU A 101 -14.80 -9.22 5.83
C LEU A 101 -14.61 -7.92 5.03
N TYR A 102 -13.75 -7.95 4.01
CA TYR A 102 -13.52 -6.82 3.12
C TYR A 102 -14.83 -6.42 2.41
N ILE A 103 -15.53 -7.38 1.80
CA ILE A 103 -16.81 -7.14 1.11
C ILE A 103 -17.85 -6.52 2.06
N LYS A 104 -17.97 -7.04 3.29
CA LYS A 104 -18.89 -6.49 4.29
C LYS A 104 -18.56 -5.04 4.64
N ILE A 105 -17.29 -4.74 4.90
CA ILE A 105 -16.85 -3.38 5.30
C ILE A 105 -17.00 -2.40 4.14
N THR A 106 -16.60 -2.77 2.92
CA THR A 106 -16.72 -1.88 1.76
C THR A 106 -18.16 -1.68 1.34
N SER A 107 -19.03 -2.69 1.49
CA SER A 107 -20.48 -2.51 1.32
C SER A 107 -21.03 -1.49 2.31
N LEU A 108 -20.66 -1.58 3.60
CA LEU A 108 -21.07 -0.61 4.61
C LEU A 108 -20.55 0.80 4.31
N ALA A 109 -19.30 0.93 3.84
CA ALA A 109 -18.73 2.22 3.44
C ALA A 109 -19.47 2.81 2.23
N ASN A 110 -19.85 1.99 1.25
CA ASN A 110 -20.62 2.42 0.09
C ASN A 110 -22.04 2.86 0.44
N ASP A 111 -22.68 2.24 1.44
CA ASP A 111 -24.00 2.66 1.93
C ASP A 111 -23.97 4.03 2.62
N PHE A 112 -22.78 4.55 2.95
CA PHE A 112 -22.63 5.88 3.52
C PHE A 112 -23.22 6.97 2.61
N LYS A 113 -23.16 6.81 1.28
CA LYS A 113 -23.82 7.75 0.33
C LYS A 113 -25.35 7.82 0.49
N LEU A 114 -25.95 6.83 1.14
CA LEU A 114 -27.38 6.73 1.38
C LEU A 114 -27.78 7.24 2.77
N GLY A 115 -26.88 7.87 3.52
CA GLY A 115 -27.15 8.28 4.90
C GLY A 115 -26.83 7.23 5.95
N ARG A 116 -26.43 6.00 5.56
CA ARG A 116 -26.21 4.91 6.51
C ARG A 116 -24.87 5.06 7.21
N ILE A 117 -24.91 5.16 8.52
CA ILE A 117 -23.73 5.06 9.39
C ILE A 117 -23.77 3.67 10.05
N PRO A 118 -22.65 2.91 10.09
CA PRO A 118 -22.59 1.63 10.79
C PRO A 118 -23.15 1.76 12.21
N ARG A 119 -23.82 0.72 12.70
CA ARG A 119 -24.27 0.63 14.08
C ARG A 119 -23.16 0.11 14.98
N GLU A 120 -23.27 0.38 16.28
CA GLU A 120 -22.25 -0.02 17.27
C GLU A 120 -22.02 -1.53 17.30
N ASP A 121 -23.08 -2.34 17.13
CA ASP A 121 -22.99 -3.81 17.04
C ASP A 121 -22.22 -4.28 15.79
N GLU A 122 -22.32 -3.56 14.67
CA GLU A 122 -21.67 -3.91 13.41
C GLU A 122 -20.16 -3.67 13.45
N VAL A 123 -19.71 -2.75 14.30
CA VAL A 123 -18.31 -2.33 14.43
C VAL A 123 -17.68 -2.68 15.78
N ALA A 124 -18.41 -3.34 16.69
CA ALA A 124 -17.93 -3.65 18.03
C ALA A 124 -16.60 -4.44 18.04
N SER A 125 -16.37 -5.28 17.02
CA SER A 125 -15.15 -6.07 16.87
C SER A 125 -14.09 -5.40 15.98
N TRP A 126 -14.35 -4.22 15.43
CA TRP A 126 -13.43 -3.55 14.53
C TRP A 126 -12.20 -3.06 15.28
N LYS A 127 -11.03 -3.27 14.67
CA LYS A 127 -9.75 -2.73 15.10
C LYS A 127 -9.31 -1.66 14.09
N GLY A 128 -8.08 -1.19 14.23
CA GLY A 128 -7.53 -0.15 13.36
C GLY A 128 -7.61 -0.50 11.87
N GLN A 129 -7.42 -1.77 11.49
CA GLN A 129 -7.47 -2.20 10.09
C GLN A 129 -8.87 -2.14 9.49
N GLU A 130 -9.90 -2.57 10.21
CA GLU A 130 -11.29 -2.50 9.75
C GLU A 130 -11.76 -1.05 9.64
N TRP A 131 -11.39 -0.19 10.61
CA TRP A 131 -11.64 1.24 10.53
C TRP A 131 -10.89 1.90 9.38
N GLU A 132 -9.62 1.56 9.17
CA GLU A 132 -8.84 2.05 8.02
C GLU A 132 -9.49 1.64 6.70
N LEU A 133 -9.93 0.38 6.57
CA LEU A 133 -10.65 -0.11 5.39
C LEU A 133 -11.95 0.65 5.18
N TYR A 134 -12.76 0.83 6.22
CA TYR A 134 -14.01 1.56 6.14
C TYR A 134 -13.79 3.01 5.68
N LEU A 135 -12.90 3.74 6.36
CA LEU A 135 -12.61 5.14 6.07
C LEU A 135 -12.01 5.35 4.68
N LYS A 136 -11.11 4.47 4.24
CA LYS A 136 -10.52 4.54 2.89
C LYS A 136 -11.51 4.26 1.77
N ASN A 137 -12.58 3.53 2.03
CA ASN A 137 -13.61 3.18 1.05
C ASN A 137 -14.87 4.05 1.19
N LEU A 138 -14.86 5.07 2.05
CA LEU A 138 -15.92 6.08 2.04
C LEU A 138 -15.95 6.79 0.67
N PRO A 139 -17.15 7.10 0.14
CA PRO A 139 -17.28 7.92 -1.05
C PRO A 139 -16.55 9.26 -0.89
N ARG A 140 -15.92 9.75 -1.96
CA ARG A 140 -15.22 11.06 -1.91
C ARG A 140 -16.18 12.24 -1.76
N ALA A 141 -17.40 12.11 -2.26
CA ALA A 141 -18.45 13.10 -2.14
C ALA A 141 -19.48 12.60 -1.12
N VAL A 142 -19.51 13.24 0.05
CA VAL A 142 -20.42 12.94 1.16
C VAL A 142 -20.87 14.25 1.79
N GLU A 143 -22.05 14.25 2.38
CA GLU A 143 -22.55 15.44 3.07
C GLU A 143 -21.76 15.68 4.36
N PRO A 144 -21.33 16.93 4.65
CA PRO A 144 -20.55 17.24 5.86
C PRO A 144 -21.24 16.78 7.16
N SER A 145 -22.57 16.85 7.21
CA SER A 145 -23.38 16.39 8.34
C SER A 145 -23.22 14.90 8.64
N GLN A 146 -22.99 14.07 7.61
CA GLN A 146 -22.78 12.63 7.78
C GLN A 146 -21.42 12.34 8.40
N VAL A 147 -20.38 13.09 8.00
CA VAL A 147 -19.04 12.99 8.58
C VAL A 147 -19.07 13.40 10.05
N LEU A 148 -19.74 14.51 10.38
CA LEU A 148 -19.93 14.96 11.75
C LEU A 148 -20.71 13.94 12.60
N ALA A 149 -21.74 13.30 12.04
CA ALA A 149 -22.50 12.27 12.74
C ALA A 149 -21.67 10.99 12.96
N LEU A 150 -20.83 10.60 12.00
CA LEU A 150 -19.90 9.48 12.14
C LEU A 150 -18.87 9.75 13.25
N ASP A 151 -18.27 10.93 13.25
CA ASP A 151 -17.31 11.34 14.28
C ASP A 151 -17.98 11.48 15.65
N ALA A 152 -19.18 12.07 15.74
CA ALA A 152 -19.89 12.18 17.01
C ALA A 152 -20.16 10.80 17.65
N ARG A 153 -20.47 9.79 16.82
CA ARG A 153 -20.75 8.42 17.28
C ARG A 153 -19.47 7.68 17.70
N TYR A 154 -18.42 7.73 16.89
CA TYR A 154 -17.24 6.88 17.06
C TYR A 154 -15.98 7.61 17.53
N ARG A 155 -16.05 8.94 17.65
CA ARG A 155 -14.97 9.82 18.13
C ARG A 155 -13.67 9.62 17.34
N LEU A 156 -13.78 9.41 16.04
CA LEU A 156 -12.66 9.10 15.14
C LEU A 156 -11.68 10.26 14.99
N CYS A 157 -12.15 11.49 15.19
CA CYS A 157 -11.40 12.73 15.00
C CYS A 157 -11.02 13.41 16.32
N ARG A 158 -11.40 12.86 17.48
CA ARG A 158 -11.47 13.64 18.74
C ARG A 158 -10.12 14.17 19.26
N ASP A 159 -8.99 13.76 18.68
CA ASP A 159 -7.69 14.43 18.82
C ASP A 159 -6.88 14.41 17.51
N TYR A 160 -7.54 14.53 16.34
CA TYR A 160 -6.89 14.36 15.03
C TYR A 160 -5.58 15.15 14.92
N TYR A 161 -5.62 16.44 15.23
CA TYR A 161 -4.43 17.29 15.16
C TYR A 161 -3.41 16.97 16.25
N GLY A 162 -3.85 16.59 17.46
CA GLY A 162 -2.96 16.22 18.56
C GLY A 162 -2.19 14.93 18.29
N GLU A 163 -2.88 13.89 17.80
CA GLU A 163 -2.27 12.61 17.43
C GLU A 163 -1.39 12.74 16.18
N VAL A 164 -1.79 13.56 15.20
CA VAL A 164 -0.94 13.86 14.03
C VAL A 164 0.33 14.60 14.46
N GLU A 165 0.21 15.64 15.28
CA GLU A 165 1.36 16.38 15.81
C GLU A 165 2.31 15.46 16.60
N LYS A 166 1.77 14.67 17.53
CA LYS A 166 2.53 13.70 18.31
C LYS A 166 3.25 12.69 17.40
N THR A 167 2.52 12.11 16.45
CA THR A 167 3.08 11.12 15.51
C THR A 167 4.20 11.72 14.67
N LEU A 168 4.01 12.93 14.14
CA LEU A 168 5.02 13.61 13.34
C LEU A 168 6.27 13.96 14.17
N LYS A 169 6.13 14.25 15.46
CA LYS A 169 7.28 14.55 16.35
C LYS A 169 8.03 13.31 16.84
N GLU A 170 7.32 12.21 17.09
CA GLU A 170 7.90 11.00 17.69
C GLU A 170 8.39 9.97 16.67
N VAL A 171 7.92 10.01 15.42
CA VAL A 171 8.14 8.94 14.44
C VAL A 171 8.82 9.45 13.17
N GLY A 172 9.97 8.86 12.82
CA GLY A 172 10.72 9.16 11.57
C GLY A 172 10.35 8.34 10.33
N ARG A 173 9.36 7.44 10.42
CA ARG A 173 9.08 6.43 9.38
C ARG A 173 8.24 7.00 8.24
N MET A 174 8.76 6.92 7.01
CA MET A 174 8.09 7.43 5.80
C MET A 174 6.68 6.87 5.54
N LYS A 175 6.36 5.68 6.05
CA LYS A 175 5.01 5.11 6.02
C LYS A 175 3.96 6.02 6.68
N TYR A 176 4.35 6.83 7.67
CA TYR A 176 3.48 7.77 8.36
C TYR A 176 3.73 9.21 7.94
N LEU A 177 5.00 9.62 7.85
CA LEU A 177 5.35 11.00 7.52
C LEU A 177 4.76 11.44 6.17
N ARG A 178 4.97 10.64 5.11
CA ARG A 178 4.51 10.99 3.76
C ARG A 178 3.00 11.21 3.68
N PRO A 179 2.13 10.27 4.08
CA PRO A 179 0.68 10.48 3.98
C PRO A 179 0.17 11.59 4.90
N LEU A 180 0.74 11.77 6.10
CA LEU A 180 0.31 12.82 7.03
C LEU A 180 0.66 14.22 6.52
N TYR A 181 1.92 14.46 6.12
CA TYR A 181 2.30 15.74 5.51
C TYR A 181 1.55 15.99 4.20
N SER A 182 1.38 14.97 3.35
CA SER A 182 0.58 15.12 2.12
C SER A 182 -0.87 15.50 2.42
N GLY A 183 -1.48 14.87 3.43
CA GLY A 183 -2.85 15.17 3.86
C GLY A 183 -3.00 16.62 4.33
N LEU A 184 -2.06 17.12 5.14
CA LEU A 184 -2.08 18.50 5.64
C LEU A 184 -1.94 19.55 4.53
N VAL A 185 -1.16 19.28 3.48
CA VAL A 185 -0.90 20.28 2.42
C VAL A 185 -1.76 20.14 1.17
N GLN A 186 -2.33 18.95 0.91
CA GLN A 186 -3.17 18.66 -0.25
C GLN A 186 -4.67 18.62 0.05
N GLY A 187 -5.06 18.54 1.33
CA GLY A 187 -6.47 18.60 1.70
C GLY A 187 -7.12 19.89 1.19
N PRO A 188 -8.46 20.00 1.24
CA PRO A 188 -9.17 21.27 0.98
C PRO A 188 -8.82 22.37 2.02
N GLY A 189 -7.79 22.15 2.84
CA GLY A 189 -7.44 22.85 4.06
C GLY A 189 -7.05 24.30 3.84
N ASN A 190 -7.61 25.13 4.72
CA ASN A 190 -7.26 26.51 4.93
C ASN A 190 -5.74 26.64 5.15
N GLU A 191 -5.20 27.83 4.88
CA GLU A 191 -3.78 28.18 5.06
C GLU A 191 -3.21 27.75 6.43
N GLU A 192 -4.06 27.61 7.45
CA GLU A 192 -3.75 27.09 8.78
C GLU A 192 -3.13 25.68 8.78
N ASP A 193 -3.62 24.74 7.98
CA ASP A 193 -3.08 23.36 7.94
C ASP A 193 -1.66 23.34 7.34
N LYS A 194 -1.41 24.20 6.35
CA LYS A 194 -0.08 24.37 5.75
C LYS A 194 0.89 25.03 6.71
N ILE A 195 0.42 26.02 7.49
CA ILE A 195 1.20 26.65 8.56
C ILE A 195 1.55 25.62 9.64
N LEU A 196 0.58 24.79 10.06
CA LEU A 196 0.80 23.70 10.99
C LEU A 196 1.85 22.71 10.47
N ALA A 197 1.71 22.25 9.22
CA ALA A 197 2.68 21.34 8.60
C ALA A 197 4.10 21.91 8.58
N LYS A 198 4.26 23.18 8.19
CA LYS A 198 5.57 23.87 8.20
C LYS A 198 6.16 23.96 9.59
N ARG A 199 5.36 24.32 10.60
CA ARG A 199 5.77 24.40 12.00
C ARG A 199 6.25 23.04 12.50
N LEU A 200 5.44 22.01 12.33
CA LEU A 200 5.75 20.64 12.78
C LEU A 200 7.02 20.11 12.12
N PHE A 201 7.19 20.36 10.82
CA PHE A 201 8.41 19.96 10.12
C PHE A 201 9.63 20.69 10.67
N ALA A 202 9.57 22.00 10.89
CA ALA A 202 10.69 22.75 11.45
C ALA A 202 11.11 22.22 12.83
N GLU A 203 10.14 21.86 13.67
CA GLU A 203 10.38 21.32 15.01
C GLU A 203 10.94 19.88 15.01
N ALA A 204 10.47 19.01 14.10
CA ALA A 204 10.85 17.60 14.07
C ALA A 204 12.00 17.27 13.09
N ARG A 205 12.36 18.21 12.20
CA ARG A 205 13.28 17.99 11.08
C ARG A 205 14.62 17.39 11.51
N GLU A 206 15.23 17.92 12.56
CA GLU A 206 16.56 17.48 13.01
C GLU A 206 16.55 16.02 13.50
N CYS A 207 15.39 15.51 13.91
CA CYS A 207 15.21 14.12 14.34
C CYS A 207 14.89 13.16 13.18
N TYR A 208 14.58 13.66 11.99
CA TYR A 208 14.31 12.84 10.82
C TYR A 208 15.60 12.41 10.11
N HIS A 209 15.57 11.22 9.52
CA HIS A 209 16.62 10.77 8.61
C HIS A 209 16.72 11.72 7.39
N PRO A 210 17.92 12.00 6.84
CA PRO A 210 18.09 12.90 5.70
C PRO A 210 17.23 12.56 4.46
N ILE A 211 17.02 11.27 4.19
CA ILE A 211 16.11 10.83 3.11
C ILE A 211 14.66 11.28 3.39
N ALA A 212 14.19 11.14 4.63
CA ALA A 212 12.84 11.55 5.00
C ALA A 212 12.67 13.07 4.91
N GLN A 213 13.69 13.82 5.33
CA GLN A 213 13.77 15.27 5.18
C GLN A 213 13.58 15.70 3.71
N GLY A 214 14.37 15.14 2.80
CA GLY A 214 14.30 15.48 1.37
C GLY A 214 12.94 15.16 0.74
N VAL A 215 12.31 14.04 1.11
CA VAL A 215 10.97 13.71 0.60
C VAL A 215 9.92 14.70 1.11
N ILE A 216 9.97 15.12 2.38
CA ILE A 216 9.00 16.08 2.92
C ILE A 216 9.19 17.47 2.30
N GLU A 217 10.44 17.90 2.08
CA GLU A 217 10.74 19.14 1.35
C GLU A 217 10.17 19.12 -0.07
N ALA A 218 10.31 18.00 -0.78
CA ALA A 218 9.71 17.84 -2.11
C ALA A 218 8.17 17.89 -2.08
N ILE A 219 7.54 17.38 -1.01
CA ILE A 219 6.08 17.53 -0.81
C ILE A 219 5.71 19.00 -0.64
N PHE A 220 6.45 19.76 0.19
CA PHE A 220 6.21 21.18 0.37
C PHE A 220 6.41 21.97 -0.91
N ALA A 221 7.53 21.78 -1.62
CA ALA A 221 7.82 22.49 -2.88
C ALA A 221 6.74 22.30 -3.95
N LYS A 222 5.97 21.21 -3.88
CA LYS A 222 4.89 20.91 -4.83
C LYS A 222 3.54 21.53 -4.45
N HIS A 223 3.29 21.80 -3.16
CA HIS A 223 1.94 22.06 -2.64
C HIS A 223 1.82 23.33 -1.79
N VAL A 224 2.95 23.95 -1.43
CA VAL A 224 3.03 25.10 -0.53
C VAL A 224 4.02 26.12 -1.07
#